data_AF-A0A0N4UJL5-F1
#
_entry.id   AF-A0A0N4UJL5-F1
#
_cell.length_a   1.000
_cell.length_b   1.000
_cell.length_c   1.000
_cell.angle_alpha   90.00
_cell.angle_beta   90.00
_cell.angle_gamma   90.00
#
_symmetry.space_group_name_H-M   'P 1'
#
loop_
_entity.id
_entity.type
_entity.pdbx_description
1 polymer ?
#
loop_
_entity_poly.entity_id
_entity_poly.type
_entity_poly.pdbx_seq_one_letter_code
_entity_poly.pdbx_strand_id
1 'polypeptide(L)'
;MSSGQKCCPECGGLFISESSLRSHRRRVHDVVKKTLCCPADGCNEKSTKIANLVDHLKAHHMFIPQYVNDIFNSDGSFQVWKKEMESFSSVKFICGSGLHKTNSSNRTVRLYCRYSGKPRRKRNTQIQPIRMRESVKIGATCPAYINVHYNEDGTVAVTSQVNHFGHEFEPFYFLQPNPIIDKIVEIIETSSFNREITLQKNHMLQVEEANDKNASELCVECGQIFGKKLIAENENQGFEKNKCKKFNFQSHIREAFDYHMKEVQDGLENLANDG
;
A
#
# COMPACT_ATOMS: atom_id res chain seq x y z
N MET A 1 -10.51 46.41 -19.19
CA MET A 1 -9.41 46.04 -18.27
C MET A 1 -9.05 44.60 -18.51
N SER A 2 -7.83 44.35 -18.97
CA SER A 2 -7.34 43.07 -19.50
C SER A 2 -7.28 42.02 -18.39
N SER A 3 -8.25 41.11 -18.36
CA SER A 3 -8.36 40.01 -17.39
C SER A 3 -7.06 39.19 -17.38
N GLY A 4 -6.40 39.14 -16.22
CA GLY A 4 -5.04 38.64 -16.04
C GLY A 4 -4.78 37.26 -16.65
N GLN A 5 -4.11 37.25 -17.80
CA GLN A 5 -3.61 36.04 -18.45
C GLN A 5 -2.60 35.33 -17.55
N LYS A 6 -2.56 34.01 -17.64
CA LYS A 6 -1.62 33.13 -16.94
C LYS A 6 -0.57 32.65 -17.92
N CYS A 7 0.70 32.89 -17.59
CA CYS A 7 1.84 32.52 -18.42
C CYS A 7 2.38 31.13 -18.02
N CYS A 8 2.71 30.31 -19.01
CA CYS A 8 3.40 29.04 -18.80
C CYS A 8 4.89 29.30 -18.50
N PRO A 9 5.41 28.87 -17.34
CA PRO A 9 6.82 29.10 -17.01
C PRO A 9 7.77 28.29 -17.89
N GLU A 10 7.31 27.20 -18.52
CA GLU A 10 8.15 26.34 -19.36
C GLU A 10 8.29 26.81 -20.82
N CYS A 11 7.25 27.44 -21.40
CA CYS A 11 7.28 27.87 -22.81
C CYS A 11 6.80 29.31 -23.07
N GLY A 12 6.38 30.04 -22.04
CA GLY A 12 5.84 31.40 -22.19
C GLY A 12 4.41 31.48 -22.75
N GLY A 13 3.75 30.36 -23.04
CA GLY A 13 2.38 30.35 -23.56
C GLY A 13 1.39 31.05 -22.63
N LEU A 14 0.46 31.83 -23.22
CA LEU A 14 -0.52 32.62 -22.47
C LEU A 14 -1.89 31.94 -22.46
N PHE A 15 -2.51 31.88 -21.28
CA PHE A 15 -3.78 31.21 -21.05
C PHE A 15 -4.76 32.12 -20.33
N ILE A 16 -6.05 31.97 -20.66
CA ILE A 16 -7.14 32.78 -20.08
C ILE A 16 -7.43 32.36 -18.63
N SER A 17 -7.13 31.11 -18.27
CA SER A 17 -7.41 30.58 -16.92
C SER A 17 -6.29 29.68 -16.40
N GLU A 18 -6.20 29.58 -15.08
CA GLU A 18 -5.29 28.65 -14.39
C GLU A 18 -5.58 27.18 -14.74
N SER A 19 -6.85 26.84 -14.98
CA SER A 19 -7.27 25.51 -15.41
C SER A 19 -6.73 25.18 -16.81
N SER A 20 -6.80 26.14 -17.73
CA SER A 20 -6.26 26.01 -19.09
C SER A 20 -4.73 25.87 -19.06
N LEU A 21 -4.04 26.73 -18.28
CA LEU A 21 -2.59 26.63 -18.07
C LEU A 21 -2.20 25.26 -17.50
N ARG A 22 -2.89 24.80 -16.45
CA ARG A 22 -2.62 23.48 -15.84
C ARG A 22 -2.81 22.34 -16.82
N SER A 23 -3.85 22.39 -17.65
CA SER A 23 -4.08 21.38 -18.68
C SER A 23 -2.98 21.42 -19.74
N HIS A 24 -2.54 22.61 -20.15
CA HIS A 24 -1.43 22.77 -21.09
C HIS A 24 -0.14 22.17 -20.53
N ARG A 25 0.25 22.55 -19.30
CA ARG A 25 1.48 22.05 -18.67
C ARG A 25 1.51 20.53 -18.55
N ARG A 26 0.36 19.91 -18.25
CA ARG A 26 0.23 18.45 -18.21
C ARG A 26 0.40 17.79 -19.57
N ARG A 27 -0.07 18.41 -20.66
CA ARG A 27 -0.09 17.80 -22.00
C ARG A 27 1.18 18.08 -22.80
N VAL A 28 1.75 19.28 -22.65
CA VAL A 28 2.88 19.76 -23.47
C VAL A 28 4.21 19.60 -22.74
N HIS A 29 4.21 19.70 -21.40
CA HIS A 29 5.43 19.65 -20.58
C HIS A 29 5.46 18.44 -19.64
N ASP A 30 4.48 17.54 -19.74
CA ASP A 30 4.29 16.39 -18.84
C ASP A 30 4.35 16.74 -17.33
N VAL A 31 4.00 17.99 -16.98
CA VAL A 31 4.03 18.44 -15.59
C VAL A 31 2.77 17.95 -14.87
N VAL A 32 2.89 16.78 -14.25
CA VAL A 32 1.81 16.16 -13.47
C VAL A 32 2.00 16.41 -11.98
N LYS A 33 0.99 17.05 -11.36
CA LYS A 33 0.97 17.25 -9.92
C LYS A 33 0.86 15.89 -9.21
N LYS A 34 1.88 15.53 -8.42
CA LYS A 34 1.83 14.41 -7.47
C LYS A 34 0.82 14.74 -6.36
N THR A 35 -0.32 14.04 -6.34
CA THR A 35 -1.42 14.32 -5.39
C THR A 35 -1.57 13.26 -4.31
N LEU A 36 -1.02 12.07 -4.52
CA LEU A 36 -1.11 10.96 -3.58
C LEU A 36 0.06 11.07 -2.62
N CYS A 37 -0.21 11.12 -1.32
CA CYS A 37 0.82 11.30 -0.29
C CYS A 37 1.02 9.97 0.43
N CYS A 38 2.28 9.58 0.68
CA CYS A 38 2.59 8.44 1.52
C CYS A 38 1.96 8.62 2.91
N PRO A 39 1.31 7.58 3.47
CA PRO A 39 0.73 7.64 4.79
C PRO A 39 1.69 7.13 5.89
N ALA A 40 2.93 6.72 5.55
CA ALA A 40 3.94 6.39 6.55
C ALA A 40 4.36 7.65 7.32
N ASP A 41 4.55 7.51 8.63
CA ASP A 41 5.03 8.59 9.47
C ASP A 41 6.44 9.05 9.04
N GLY A 42 6.67 10.37 9.05
CA GLY A 42 7.91 10.98 8.56
C GLY A 42 8.13 10.94 7.04
N CYS A 43 7.31 10.22 6.26
CA CYS A 43 7.51 10.10 4.82
C CYS A 43 6.83 11.24 4.05
N ASN A 44 7.63 12.02 3.32
CA ASN A 44 7.14 13.14 2.51
C ASN A 44 6.92 12.82 1.03
N GLU A 45 7.06 11.54 0.66
CA GLU A 45 6.95 11.10 -0.73
C GLU A 45 5.55 11.26 -1.30
N LYS A 46 5.52 11.63 -2.58
CA LYS A 46 4.28 11.86 -3.32
C LYS A 46 4.33 11.20 -4.68
N SER A 47 3.18 10.66 -5.08
CA SER A 47 3.01 9.95 -6.33
C SER A 47 1.88 10.54 -7.17
N THR A 48 1.99 10.36 -8.49
CA THR A 48 0.96 10.76 -9.46
C THR A 48 -0.12 9.68 -9.60
N LYS A 49 0.26 8.41 -9.51
CA LYS A 49 -0.61 7.24 -9.65
C LYS A 49 -0.52 6.34 -8.42
N ILE A 50 -1.59 5.59 -8.15
CA ILE A 50 -1.66 4.67 -7.00
C ILE A 50 -0.60 3.55 -7.13
N ALA A 51 -0.32 3.09 -8.34
CA ALA A 51 0.68 2.06 -8.62
C ALA A 51 2.07 2.50 -8.11
N ASN A 52 2.50 3.70 -8.51
CA ASN A 52 3.76 4.27 -8.05
C ASN A 52 3.80 4.48 -6.53
N LEU A 53 2.67 4.76 -5.88
CA LEU A 53 2.61 4.83 -4.42
C LEU A 53 2.80 3.43 -3.81
N VAL A 54 2.13 2.42 -4.34
CA VAL A 54 2.25 1.03 -3.90
C VAL A 54 3.68 0.50 -4.09
N ASP A 55 4.35 0.84 -5.18
CA ASP A 55 5.74 0.45 -5.41
C ASP A 55 6.70 1.15 -4.42
N HIS A 56 6.49 2.43 -4.13
CA HIS A 56 7.23 3.13 -3.07
C HIS A 56 7.01 2.48 -1.69
N LEU A 57 5.77 2.14 -1.35
CA LEU A 57 5.44 1.48 -0.08
C LEU A 57 6.10 0.10 0.03
N LYS A 58 6.15 -0.68 -1.06
CA LYS A 58 6.88 -1.96 -1.10
C LYS A 58 8.37 -1.77 -0.82
N ALA A 59 8.98 -0.78 -1.46
CA ALA A 59 10.42 -0.56 -1.42
C ALA A 59 10.90 0.04 -0.09
N HIS A 60 10.10 0.91 0.55
CA HIS A 60 10.56 1.71 1.70
C HIS A 60 9.78 1.51 3.00
N HIS A 61 8.61 0.87 2.94
CA HIS A 61 7.70 0.78 4.09
C HIS A 61 7.22 -0.65 4.35
N MET A 62 7.93 -1.65 3.81
CA MET A 62 7.64 -3.09 3.98
C MET A 62 6.18 -3.45 3.68
N PHE A 63 5.52 -2.68 2.81
CA PHE A 63 4.12 -2.89 2.50
C PHE A 63 3.97 -4.09 1.57
N ILE A 64 3.15 -5.05 1.97
CA ILE A 64 2.84 -6.24 1.18
C ILE A 64 1.50 -6.00 0.48
N PRO A 65 1.46 -5.76 -0.84
CA PRO A 65 0.21 -5.63 -1.56
C PRO A 65 -0.47 -6.99 -1.70
N GLN A 66 -1.78 -7.03 -1.47
CA GLN A 66 -2.62 -8.13 -1.92
C GLN A 66 -3.47 -7.64 -3.10
N TYR A 67 -3.19 -8.16 -4.29
CA TYR A 67 -3.95 -7.86 -5.50
C TYR A 67 -5.06 -8.90 -5.70
N VAL A 68 -6.21 -8.44 -6.18
CA VAL A 68 -7.34 -9.30 -6.56
C VAL A 68 -7.79 -8.91 -7.96
N ASN A 69 -7.99 -9.90 -8.82
CA ASN A 69 -8.48 -9.73 -10.18
C ASN A 69 -9.51 -10.81 -10.49
N ASP A 70 -10.78 -10.48 -10.30
CA ASP A 70 -11.90 -11.42 -10.35
C ASP A 70 -13.01 -10.91 -11.27
N ILE A 71 -13.83 -11.84 -11.77
CA ILE A 71 -15.03 -11.54 -12.54
C ILE A 71 -16.23 -12.17 -11.83
N PHE A 72 -17.16 -11.32 -11.40
CA PHE A 72 -18.40 -11.72 -10.76
C PHE A 72 -19.51 -11.85 -11.79
N ASN A 73 -20.41 -12.82 -11.60
CA ASN A 73 -21.54 -13.05 -12.51
C ASN A 73 -22.66 -12.00 -12.40
N SER A 74 -22.63 -11.15 -11.36
CA SER A 74 -23.64 -10.12 -11.11
C SER A 74 -23.12 -9.06 -10.12
N ASP A 75 -23.79 -7.92 -10.03
CA ASP A 75 -23.53 -6.94 -8.95
C ASP A 75 -23.78 -7.56 -7.57
N GLY A 76 -24.77 -8.45 -7.43
CA GLY A 76 -25.09 -9.11 -6.17
C GLY A 76 -23.92 -9.93 -5.62
N SER A 77 -23.28 -10.76 -6.45
CA SER A 77 -22.10 -11.55 -6.04
C SER A 77 -20.89 -10.66 -5.73
N PHE A 78 -20.70 -9.58 -6.49
CA PHE A 78 -19.70 -8.56 -6.17
C PHE A 78 -19.95 -7.90 -4.80
N GLN A 79 -21.20 -7.55 -4.46
CA GLN A 79 -21.51 -6.94 -3.16
C GLN A 79 -21.24 -7.90 -1.99
N VAL A 80 -21.49 -9.20 -2.16
CA VAL A 80 -21.18 -10.24 -1.16
C VAL A 80 -19.67 -10.31 -0.92
N TRP A 81 -18.88 -10.50 -1.98
CA TRP A 81 -17.42 -10.52 -1.90
C TRP A 81 -16.86 -9.25 -1.24
N LYS A 82 -17.37 -8.08 -1.65
CA LYS A 82 -16.94 -6.80 -1.09
C LYS A 82 -17.21 -6.74 0.42
N LYS A 83 -18.36 -7.23 0.88
CA LYS A 83 -18.74 -7.21 2.29
C LYS A 83 -17.88 -8.18 3.12
N GLU A 84 -17.58 -9.36 2.59
CA GLU A 84 -16.67 -10.31 3.21
C GLU A 84 -15.26 -9.73 3.33
N MET A 85 -14.74 -9.16 2.24
CA MET A 85 -13.41 -8.54 2.26
C MET A 85 -13.33 -7.35 3.26
N GLU A 86 -14.37 -6.53 3.35
CA GLU A 86 -14.47 -5.44 4.34
C GLU A 86 -14.60 -5.94 5.80
N SER A 87 -15.06 -7.17 6.02
CA SER A 87 -15.16 -7.72 7.38
C SER A 87 -13.79 -8.08 7.96
N PHE A 88 -12.88 -8.57 7.12
CA PHE A 88 -11.50 -8.88 7.53
C PHE A 88 -10.70 -7.64 7.91
N SER A 89 -10.82 -6.54 7.15
CA SER A 89 -10.07 -5.31 7.44
C SER A 89 -10.77 -4.37 8.42
N SER A 90 -12.08 -4.56 8.69
CA SER A 90 -12.94 -3.61 9.40
C SER A 90 -13.00 -2.21 8.77
N VAL A 91 -12.55 -2.06 7.51
CA VAL A 91 -12.51 -0.78 6.79
C VAL A 91 -13.39 -0.84 5.54
N LYS A 92 -14.29 0.13 5.42
CA LYS A 92 -15.17 0.25 4.24
C LYS A 92 -14.47 0.92 3.06
N PHE A 93 -14.80 0.45 1.86
CA PHE A 93 -14.56 1.09 0.58
C PHE A 93 -15.78 1.93 0.16
N ILE A 94 -15.53 3.15 -0.25
CA ILE A 94 -16.55 4.15 -0.63
C ILE A 94 -16.31 4.67 -2.04
N CYS A 95 -17.36 5.13 -2.72
CA CYS A 95 -17.27 5.70 -4.08
C CYS A 95 -16.90 7.20 -4.08
N GLY A 96 -16.14 7.62 -5.09
CA GLY A 96 -15.42 8.89 -5.11
C GLY A 96 -16.19 9.93 -5.88
N SER A 97 -17.03 10.68 -5.16
CA SER A 97 -18.07 11.54 -5.76
C SER A 97 -19.26 10.70 -6.24
N GLY A 98 -20.47 11.28 -6.18
CA GLY A 98 -21.68 10.57 -6.60
C GLY A 98 -21.54 10.13 -8.04
N LEU A 99 -21.84 8.85 -8.33
CA LEU A 99 -22.00 8.43 -9.72
C LEU A 99 -23.03 9.38 -10.32
N HIS A 100 -22.63 10.20 -11.29
CA HIS A 100 -23.61 10.66 -12.26
C HIS A 100 -24.13 9.37 -12.87
N LYS A 101 -25.40 9.06 -12.62
CA LYS A 101 -26.11 7.95 -13.26
C LYS A 101 -26.16 8.28 -14.75
N THR A 102 -25.08 8.03 -15.47
CA THR A 102 -25.11 7.97 -16.91
C THR A 102 -25.83 6.67 -17.25
N ASN A 103 -26.82 6.73 -18.14
CA ASN A 103 -27.67 5.60 -18.55
C ASN A 103 -26.92 4.49 -19.31
N SER A 104 -25.58 4.45 -19.23
CA SER A 104 -24.81 3.43 -19.93
C SER A 104 -24.76 2.16 -19.09
N SER A 105 -25.13 1.06 -19.76
CA SER A 105 -24.93 -0.34 -19.35
C SER A 105 -23.48 -0.62 -18.95
N ASN A 106 -22.53 -0.03 -19.70
CA ASN A 106 -21.11 -0.13 -19.41
C ASN A 106 -20.65 1.04 -18.52
N ARG A 107 -20.21 0.75 -17.30
CA ARG A 107 -19.72 1.77 -16.37
C ARG A 107 -18.52 1.29 -15.56
N THR A 108 -17.56 2.17 -15.34
CA THR A 108 -16.42 1.93 -14.45
C THR A 108 -16.52 2.80 -13.19
N VAL A 109 -16.40 2.17 -12.03
CA VAL A 109 -16.46 2.82 -10.72
C VAL A 109 -15.18 2.53 -9.96
N ARG A 110 -14.62 3.55 -9.31
CA ARG A 110 -13.49 3.39 -8.40
C ARG A 110 -13.92 3.58 -6.96
N LEU A 111 -13.71 2.56 -6.16
CA LEU A 111 -13.88 2.59 -4.71
C LEU A 111 -12.52 2.76 -4.04
N TYR A 112 -12.49 3.50 -2.94
CA TYR A 112 -11.29 3.77 -2.14
C TYR A 112 -11.62 3.61 -0.67
N CYS A 113 -10.60 3.33 0.13
CA CYS A 113 -10.70 3.29 1.57
C CYS A 113 -11.38 4.55 2.14
N ARG A 114 -12.32 4.35 3.09
CA ARG A 114 -13.03 5.40 3.82
C ARG A 114 -12.10 6.41 4.49
N TYR A 115 -10.95 5.98 4.99
CA TYR A 115 -9.96 6.84 5.65
C TYR A 115 -9.05 7.57 4.65
N SER A 116 -8.96 7.10 3.40
CA SER A 116 -8.07 7.67 2.38
C SER A 116 -8.44 9.11 1.99
N GLY A 117 -7.43 9.97 1.91
CA GLY A 117 -7.51 11.33 1.40
C GLY A 117 -7.44 12.39 2.48
N LYS A 118 -7.72 13.64 2.07
CA LYS A 118 -7.68 14.81 2.96
C LYS A 118 -9.09 15.15 3.45
N PRO A 119 -9.22 15.70 4.67
CA PRO A 119 -10.47 16.30 5.12
C PRO A 119 -10.99 17.32 4.09
N ARG A 120 -12.30 17.33 3.85
CA ARG A 120 -12.91 18.36 2.99
C ARG A 120 -12.80 19.72 3.70
N ARG A 121 -12.44 20.76 2.95
CA ARG A 121 -12.48 22.14 3.46
C ARG A 121 -13.92 22.48 3.86
N LYS A 122 -14.10 23.03 5.06
CA LYS A 122 -15.40 23.57 5.49
C LYS A 122 -15.76 24.74 4.57
N ARG A 123 -17.01 24.81 4.10
CA ARG A 123 -17.53 26.07 3.54
C ARG A 123 -17.61 27.06 4.69
N ASN A 124 -17.21 28.31 4.44
CA ASN A 124 -17.18 29.37 5.45
C ASN A 124 -18.63 29.81 5.80
N THR A 125 -19.37 28.92 6.46
CA THR A 125 -20.68 29.24 7.04
C THR A 125 -20.43 29.59 8.49
N GLN A 126 -20.79 30.81 8.90
CA GLN A 126 -20.69 31.34 10.28
C GLN A 126 -21.61 30.60 11.29
N ILE A 127 -21.86 29.31 11.08
CA ILE A 127 -22.68 28.47 11.93
C ILE A 127 -21.79 28.02 13.10
N GLN A 128 -22.22 28.37 14.31
CA GLN A 128 -21.56 28.13 15.58
C GLN A 128 -21.11 26.66 15.77
N PRO A 129 -20.07 26.40 16.60
CA PRO A 129 -19.52 25.07 16.76
C PRO A 129 -20.44 24.18 17.62
N ILE A 130 -21.51 23.63 17.04
CA ILE A 130 -22.11 22.40 17.56
C ILE A 130 -21.05 21.32 17.38
N ARG A 131 -20.50 20.79 18.48
CA ARG A 131 -19.42 19.77 18.57
C ARG A 131 -19.25 18.98 17.26
N MET A 132 -18.45 19.53 16.35
CA MET A 132 -18.37 18.99 15.00
C MET A 132 -17.47 17.77 15.05
N ARG A 133 -18.03 16.60 14.69
CA ARG A 133 -17.26 15.37 14.54
C ARG A 133 -16.10 15.60 13.57
N GLU A 134 -14.90 15.28 14.02
CA GLU A 134 -13.69 15.37 13.20
C GLU A 134 -13.78 14.47 11.97
N SER A 135 -13.06 14.86 10.93
CA SER A 135 -12.98 14.08 9.70
C SER A 135 -12.18 12.82 9.95
N VAL A 136 -12.74 11.66 9.61
CA VAL A 136 -12.04 10.36 9.64
C VAL A 136 -10.91 10.23 8.62
N LYS A 137 -10.64 11.26 7.82
CA LYS A 137 -9.61 11.21 6.77
C LYS A 137 -8.22 11.39 7.36
N ILE A 138 -7.29 10.48 7.05
CA ILE A 138 -5.92 10.47 7.61
C ILE A 138 -5.01 11.58 7.06
N GLY A 139 -5.46 12.36 6.07
CA GLY A 139 -4.63 13.42 5.47
C GLY A 139 -3.65 12.92 4.39
N ALA A 140 -3.45 11.61 4.30
CA ALA A 140 -2.63 10.90 3.32
C ALA A 140 -3.44 9.92 2.46
N THR A 141 -2.78 9.15 1.59
CA THR A 141 -3.43 8.21 0.68
C THR A 141 -3.25 6.78 1.15
N CYS A 142 -4.32 6.13 1.59
CA CYS A 142 -4.35 4.68 1.73
C CYS A 142 -4.18 4.03 0.34
N PRO A 143 -3.30 3.03 0.18
CA PRO A 143 -3.07 2.35 -1.09
C PRO A 143 -4.29 1.54 -1.55
N ALA A 144 -5.15 1.11 -0.63
CA ALA A 144 -6.28 0.24 -0.93
C ALA A 144 -7.31 0.87 -1.88
N TYR A 145 -7.63 0.15 -2.95
CA TYR A 145 -8.64 0.54 -3.94
C TYR A 145 -9.31 -0.67 -4.59
N ILE A 146 -10.51 -0.44 -5.12
CA ILE A 146 -11.24 -1.39 -5.98
C ILE A 146 -11.68 -0.65 -7.24
N ASN A 147 -11.22 -1.08 -8.40
CA ASN A 147 -11.77 -0.66 -9.68
C ASN A 147 -12.80 -1.71 -10.10
N VAL A 148 -14.02 -1.27 -10.36
CA VAL A 148 -15.17 -2.11 -10.70
C VAL A 148 -15.62 -1.73 -12.09
N HIS A 149 -15.67 -2.68 -13.01
CA HIS A 149 -16.15 -2.52 -14.37
C HIS A 149 -17.43 -3.34 -14.55
N TYR A 150 -18.54 -2.66 -14.77
CA TYR A 150 -19.84 -3.27 -15.03
C TYR A 150 -20.00 -3.48 -16.53
N ASN A 151 -20.17 -4.73 -16.95
CA ASN A 151 -20.36 -5.10 -18.35
C ASN A 151 -21.84 -5.11 -18.73
N GLU A 152 -22.12 -5.04 -20.03
CA GLU A 152 -23.49 -5.04 -20.56
C GLU A 152 -24.21 -6.38 -20.38
N ASP A 153 -23.45 -7.47 -20.29
CA ASP A 153 -23.94 -8.83 -20.01
C ASP A 153 -24.35 -9.05 -18.54
N GLY A 154 -24.15 -8.05 -17.68
CA GLY A 154 -24.43 -8.10 -16.24
C GLY A 154 -23.26 -8.58 -15.39
N THR A 155 -22.14 -9.00 -15.98
CA THR A 155 -20.93 -9.38 -15.24
C THR A 155 -20.20 -8.17 -14.69
N VAL A 156 -19.44 -8.37 -13.62
CA VAL A 156 -18.70 -7.31 -12.92
C VAL A 156 -17.24 -7.72 -12.80
N ALA A 157 -16.38 -7.09 -13.59
CA ALA A 157 -14.93 -7.31 -13.52
C ALA A 157 -14.32 -6.38 -12.45
N VAL A 158 -13.50 -6.93 -11.57
CA VAL A 158 -12.89 -6.23 -10.45
C VAL A 158 -11.37 -6.35 -10.53
N THR A 159 -10.69 -5.20 -10.44
CA THR A 159 -9.25 -5.13 -10.21
C THR A 159 -8.97 -4.30 -8.96
N SER A 160 -8.33 -4.89 -7.96
CA SER A 160 -8.13 -4.24 -6.66
C SER A 160 -6.78 -4.53 -6.03
N GLN A 161 -6.39 -3.65 -5.11
CA GLN A 161 -5.37 -3.88 -4.10
C GLN A 161 -6.07 -3.69 -2.74
N VAL A 162 -6.20 -4.75 -1.95
CA VAL A 162 -7.13 -4.79 -0.80
C VAL A 162 -6.48 -4.39 0.53
N ASN A 163 -5.18 -4.65 0.71
CA ASN A 163 -4.45 -4.27 1.92
C ASN A 163 -4.41 -2.74 2.10
N HIS A 164 -4.74 -2.29 3.29
CA HIS A 164 -4.64 -0.90 3.71
C HIS A 164 -3.21 -0.56 4.14
N PHE A 165 -2.90 0.73 4.35
CA PHE A 165 -1.63 1.17 4.94
C PHE A 165 -1.76 2.57 5.55
N GLY A 166 -1.11 2.77 6.70
CA GLY A 166 -1.02 4.06 7.41
C GLY A 166 -2.30 4.54 8.12
N HIS A 167 -3.28 3.64 8.27
CA HIS A 167 -4.42 3.81 9.18
C HIS A 167 -4.89 2.47 9.73
N GLU A 168 -3.99 1.49 9.69
CA GLU A 168 -4.23 0.18 10.27
C GLU A 168 -4.42 0.39 11.76
N PHE A 169 -5.57 -0.02 12.25
CA PHE A 169 -5.77 -0.15 13.68
C PHE A 169 -4.85 -1.28 14.10
N GLU A 170 -3.97 -1.03 15.07
CA GLU A 170 -3.38 -2.14 15.81
C GLU A 170 -4.52 -3.10 16.17
N PRO A 171 -4.39 -4.41 15.91
CA PRO A 171 -5.43 -5.34 16.26
C PRO A 171 -5.57 -5.31 17.79
N PHE A 172 -6.47 -4.48 18.31
CA PHE A 172 -6.92 -4.52 19.71
C PHE A 172 -7.51 -5.89 20.07
N TYR A 173 -7.73 -6.77 19.08
CA TYR A 173 -8.00 -8.18 19.30
C TYR A 173 -6.90 -8.87 20.13
N PHE A 174 -5.65 -8.41 20.15
CA PHE A 174 -4.60 -8.95 21.04
C PHE A 174 -4.62 -8.37 22.49
N LEU A 175 -5.53 -7.44 22.81
CA LEU A 175 -5.58 -6.77 24.12
C LEU A 175 -6.83 -7.13 24.95
N GLN A 176 -7.60 -8.12 24.51
CA GLN A 176 -8.65 -8.74 25.32
C GLN A 176 -8.17 -10.15 25.68
N PRO A 177 -8.18 -10.57 26.97
CA PRO A 177 -7.86 -11.94 27.33
C PRO A 177 -8.79 -12.88 26.57
N ASN A 178 -8.25 -13.58 25.60
CA ASN A 178 -8.95 -14.61 24.84
C ASN A 178 -8.04 -15.82 24.83
N PRO A 179 -8.42 -16.93 25.50
CA PRO A 179 -7.55 -18.09 25.64
C PRO A 179 -7.15 -18.70 24.29
N ILE A 180 -7.89 -18.43 23.21
CA ILE A 180 -7.51 -18.81 21.85
C ILE A 180 -6.41 -17.89 21.31
N ILE A 181 -6.52 -16.58 21.54
CA ILE A 181 -5.51 -15.61 21.11
C ILE A 181 -4.22 -15.79 21.89
N ASP A 182 -4.30 -16.06 23.20
CA ASP A 182 -3.12 -16.35 24.03
C ASP A 182 -2.36 -17.57 23.51
N LYS A 183 -3.08 -18.64 23.11
CA LYS A 183 -2.47 -19.80 22.45
C LYS A 183 -1.87 -19.46 21.08
N ILE A 184 -2.53 -18.64 20.27
CA ILE A 184 -1.99 -18.22 18.96
C ILE A 184 -0.72 -17.38 19.16
N VAL A 185 -0.71 -16.44 20.10
CA VAL A 185 0.46 -15.63 20.44
C VAL A 185 1.58 -16.52 20.96
N GLU A 186 1.29 -17.47 21.86
CA GLU A 186 2.26 -18.45 22.35
C GLU A 186 2.86 -19.27 21.20
N ILE A 187 2.05 -19.76 20.26
CA ILE A 187 2.53 -20.46 19.06
C ILE A 187 3.45 -19.55 18.24
N ILE A 188 3.07 -18.29 18.03
CA ILE A 188 3.90 -17.33 17.28
C ILE A 188 5.21 -17.06 18.03
N GLU A 189 5.19 -16.82 19.34
CA GLU A 189 6.36 -16.55 20.20
C GLU A 189 7.31 -17.74 20.34
N THR A 190 6.76 -18.95 20.43
CA THR A 190 7.55 -20.20 20.56
C THR A 190 7.98 -20.79 19.22
N SER A 191 7.31 -20.43 18.12
CA SER A 191 7.70 -20.87 16.79
C SER A 191 9.11 -20.37 16.43
N SER A 192 9.81 -21.19 15.66
CA SER A 192 11.11 -20.83 15.06
C SER A 192 11.03 -19.52 14.26
N PHE A 193 9.83 -19.14 13.79
CA PHE A 193 9.54 -17.93 13.05
C PHE A 193 9.93 -16.64 13.79
N ASN A 194 9.61 -16.50 15.08
CA ASN A 194 9.95 -15.27 15.81
C ASN A 194 11.46 -15.14 16.05
N ARG A 195 12.15 -16.27 16.23
CA ARG A 195 13.61 -16.29 16.35
C ARG A 195 14.26 -15.90 15.03
N GLU A 196 13.73 -16.38 13.91
CA GLU A 196 14.23 -16.07 12.57
C GLU A 196 13.95 -14.63 12.17
N ILE A 197 12.74 -14.10 12.42
CA ILE A 197 12.42 -12.67 12.23
C ILE A 197 13.33 -11.79 13.08
N THR A 198 13.56 -12.13 14.35
CA THR A 198 14.41 -11.34 15.24
C THR A 198 15.85 -11.33 14.78
N LEU A 199 16.40 -12.49 14.40
CA LEU A 199 17.75 -12.59 13.82
C LEU A 199 17.86 -11.77 12.53
N GLN A 200 16.84 -11.82 11.67
CA GLN A 200 16.83 -11.10 10.40
C GLN A 200 16.63 -9.58 10.58
N LYS A 201 15.81 -9.12 11.53
CA LYS A 201 15.69 -7.69 11.92
C LYS A 201 17.01 -7.15 12.44
N ASN A 202 17.70 -7.90 13.30
CA ASN A 202 19.02 -7.53 13.80
C ASN A 202 20.05 -7.44 12.66
N HIS A 203 20.02 -8.38 11.72
CA HIS A 203 20.89 -8.32 10.54
C HIS A 203 20.59 -7.09 9.66
N MET A 204 19.32 -6.71 9.51
CA MET A 204 18.93 -5.51 8.76
C MET A 204 19.40 -4.20 9.44
N LEU A 205 19.24 -4.08 10.76
CA LEU A 205 19.75 -2.94 11.52
C LEU A 205 21.27 -2.82 11.43
N GLN A 206 22.00 -3.95 11.47
CA GLN A 206 23.45 -3.96 11.27
C GLN A 206 23.86 -3.50 9.86
N VAL A 207 23.07 -3.81 8.84
CA VAL A 207 23.30 -3.33 7.47
C VAL A 207 23.03 -1.82 7.35
N GLU A 208 21.97 -1.31 7.98
CA GLU A 208 21.69 0.14 8.03
C GLU A 208 22.80 0.92 8.74
N GLU A 209 23.27 0.42 9.89
CA GLU A 209 24.41 1.00 10.62
C GLU A 209 25.73 0.94 9.84
N ALA A 210 25.91 -0.08 8.99
CA ALA A 210 27.08 -0.22 8.11
C ALA A 210 27.02 0.70 6.88
N ASN A 211 25.84 0.97 6.35
CA ASN A 211 25.62 1.83 5.18
C ASN A 211 25.92 3.30 5.45
N ASP A 212 25.74 3.77 6.69
CA ASP A 212 26.10 5.13 7.10
C ASP A 212 27.63 5.35 7.19
N LYS A 213 28.44 4.28 7.15
CA LYS A 213 29.88 4.35 7.44
C LYS A 213 30.82 4.12 6.26
N ASN A 214 30.38 3.62 5.10
CA ASN A 214 31.24 3.54 3.89
C ASN A 214 30.44 3.19 2.62
N ALA A 215 30.50 4.08 1.62
CA ALA A 215 29.90 3.99 0.28
C ALA A 215 29.75 2.54 -0.26
N SER A 216 28.52 2.06 -0.38
CA SER A 216 28.20 0.70 -0.76
C SER A 216 27.64 0.62 -2.19
N GLU A 217 28.25 -0.20 -3.04
CA GLU A 217 27.75 -0.55 -4.37
C GLU A 217 26.72 -1.68 -4.27
N LEU A 218 25.64 -1.58 -5.07
CA LEU A 218 24.55 -2.55 -5.14
C LEU A 218 24.93 -3.73 -6.04
N CYS A 219 24.67 -4.96 -5.57
CA CYS A 219 24.66 -6.11 -6.47
C CYS A 219 23.46 -6.00 -7.44
N VAL A 220 23.74 -5.86 -8.74
CA VAL A 220 22.73 -5.66 -9.80
C VAL A 220 21.84 -6.90 -10.01
N GLU A 221 22.25 -8.09 -9.54
CA GLU A 221 21.54 -9.35 -9.76
C GLU A 221 20.70 -9.84 -8.56
N CYS A 222 21.06 -9.48 -7.32
CA CYS A 222 20.32 -9.91 -6.12
C CYS A 222 19.94 -8.77 -5.15
N GLY A 223 20.38 -7.54 -5.40
CA GLY A 223 20.07 -6.38 -4.55
C GLY A 223 20.81 -6.34 -3.20
N GLN A 224 21.73 -7.26 -2.93
CA GLN A 224 22.52 -7.24 -1.69
C GLN A 224 23.52 -6.08 -1.69
N ILE A 225 23.62 -5.43 -0.53
CA ILE A 225 24.56 -4.34 -0.25
C ILE A 225 25.81 -4.95 0.39
N PHE A 226 26.97 -4.86 -0.28
CA PHE A 226 28.24 -5.29 0.29
C PHE A 226 29.04 -4.07 0.75
N GLY A 227 29.50 -4.09 2.01
CA GLY A 227 30.44 -3.09 2.50
C GLY A 227 31.82 -3.28 1.86
N LYS A 228 32.49 -2.18 1.49
CA LYS A 228 33.83 -2.19 0.83
C LYS A 228 34.91 -3.03 1.53
N LYS A 229 34.75 -3.27 2.84
CA LYS A 229 35.70 -4.06 3.65
C LYS A 229 35.61 -5.57 3.42
N LEU A 230 34.42 -6.09 3.09
CA LEU A 230 34.19 -7.51 2.78
C LEU A 230 34.70 -7.90 1.39
N ILE A 231 34.88 -6.93 0.48
CA ILE A 231 35.40 -7.17 -0.87
C ILE A 231 36.92 -7.38 -0.81
N ALA A 232 37.64 -6.57 -0.02
CA ALA A 232 39.10 -6.64 0.09
C ALA A 232 39.63 -7.89 0.83
N GLU A 233 38.87 -8.45 1.78
CA GLU A 233 39.27 -9.67 2.50
C GLU A 233 39.00 -10.94 1.68
N ASN A 234 38.05 -10.89 0.74
CA ASN A 234 37.66 -12.02 -0.12
C ASN A 234 38.36 -12.03 -1.49
N GLU A 235 39.11 -10.98 -1.85
CA GLU A 235 39.94 -10.95 -3.07
C GLU A 235 41.11 -11.97 -3.04
N ASN A 236 41.54 -12.38 -1.85
CA ASN A 236 42.60 -13.40 -1.67
C ASN A 236 42.07 -14.84 -1.68
N GLN A 237 40.75 -15.05 -1.77
CA GLN A 237 40.10 -16.36 -1.87
C GLN A 237 39.14 -16.37 -3.05
N GLY A 238 39.69 -16.39 -4.27
CA GLY A 238 38.99 -16.53 -5.56
C GLY A 238 37.46 -16.57 -5.52
N PHE A 239 36.82 -15.40 -5.65
CA PHE A 239 35.37 -15.29 -5.67
C PHE A 239 34.80 -15.89 -6.96
N GLU A 240 34.24 -17.11 -6.87
CA GLU A 240 33.42 -17.68 -7.93
C GLU A 240 32.17 -16.82 -8.11
N LYS A 241 32.19 -15.96 -9.14
CA LYS A 241 31.06 -15.11 -9.59
C LYS A 241 29.72 -15.87 -9.80
N ASN A 242 29.75 -17.20 -9.78
CA ASN A 242 28.60 -18.08 -10.02
C ASN A 242 27.97 -18.68 -8.75
N LYS A 243 28.37 -18.26 -7.54
CA LYS A 243 27.79 -18.76 -6.26
C LYS A 243 26.69 -17.89 -5.65
N CYS A 244 26.26 -16.81 -6.33
CA CYS A 244 25.05 -16.07 -5.93
C CYS A 244 23.80 -16.92 -6.26
N LYS A 245 23.55 -17.97 -5.45
CA LYS A 245 22.31 -18.75 -5.53
C LYS A 245 21.16 -17.81 -5.21
N LYS A 246 20.41 -17.39 -6.24
CA LYS A 246 19.07 -16.78 -6.22
C LYS A 246 18.49 -16.61 -4.81
N PHE A 247 18.96 -15.62 -4.05
CA PHE A 247 18.35 -15.28 -2.78
C PHE A 247 17.42 -14.10 -3.04
N ASN A 248 16.23 -14.42 -3.57
CA ASN A 248 15.18 -13.42 -3.67
C ASN A 248 14.61 -13.25 -2.26
N PHE A 249 15.09 -12.23 -1.55
CA PHE A 249 14.69 -11.92 -0.16
C PHE A 249 13.17 -11.91 0.01
N GLN A 250 12.42 -11.42 -0.99
CA GLN A 250 10.96 -11.42 -0.96
C GLN A 250 10.37 -12.82 -1.15
N SER A 251 10.99 -13.69 -1.94
CA SER A 251 10.51 -15.07 -2.08
C SER A 251 10.83 -15.88 -0.82
N HIS A 252 11.98 -15.68 -0.18
CA HIS A 252 12.34 -16.40 1.03
C HIS A 252 11.47 -16.01 2.23
N ILE A 253 11.17 -14.70 2.39
CA ILE A 253 10.20 -14.24 3.40
C ILE A 253 8.81 -14.80 3.10
N ARG A 254 8.41 -14.83 1.82
CA ARG A 254 7.11 -15.40 1.44
C ARG A 254 7.04 -16.91 1.71
N GLU A 255 8.07 -17.66 1.32
CA GLU A 255 8.13 -19.11 1.55
C GLU A 255 8.15 -19.43 3.06
N ALA A 256 8.91 -18.67 3.86
CA ALA A 256 8.91 -18.81 5.30
C ALA A 256 7.54 -18.45 5.90
N PHE A 257 6.95 -17.32 5.49
CA PHE A 257 5.61 -16.92 5.93
C PHE A 257 4.55 -17.96 5.56
N ASP A 258 4.53 -18.45 4.32
CA ASP A 258 3.58 -19.45 3.84
C ASP A 258 3.73 -20.78 4.60
N TYR A 259 4.97 -21.21 4.87
CA TYR A 259 5.27 -22.40 5.69
C TYR A 259 4.75 -22.24 7.12
N HIS A 260 5.04 -21.11 7.78
CA HIS A 260 4.64 -20.89 9.17
C HIS A 260 3.14 -20.60 9.32
N MET A 261 2.51 -19.94 8.34
CA MET A 261 1.05 -19.80 8.32
C MET A 261 0.35 -21.15 8.19
N LYS A 262 0.96 -22.11 7.49
CA LYS A 262 0.48 -23.49 7.46
C LYS A 262 0.63 -24.16 8.83
N GLU A 263 1.75 -24.00 9.53
CA GLU A 263 1.90 -24.50 10.90
C GLU A 263 0.86 -23.90 11.86
N VAL A 264 0.58 -22.59 11.74
CA VAL A 264 -0.47 -21.92 12.52
C VAL A 264 -1.85 -22.49 12.17
N GLN A 265 -2.14 -22.73 10.89
CA GLN A 265 -3.40 -23.32 10.45
C GLN A 265 -3.56 -24.76 10.97
N ASP A 266 -2.54 -25.60 10.84
CA ASP A 266 -2.53 -26.97 11.35
C ASP A 266 -2.72 -26.97 12.90
N GLY A 267 -2.09 -26.01 13.60
CA GLY A 267 -2.29 -25.79 15.04
C GLY A 267 -3.72 -25.39 15.41
N LEU A 268 -4.36 -24.52 14.63
CA LEU A 268 -5.76 -24.12 14.82
C LEU A 268 -6.73 -25.27 14.54
N GLU A 269 -6.47 -26.08 13.51
CA GLU A 269 -7.29 -27.26 13.18
C GLU A 269 -7.21 -28.32 14.29
N ASN A 270 -6.03 -28.54 14.88
CA ASN A 270 -5.90 -29.43 16.04
C ASN A 270 -6.68 -28.91 17.26
N LEU A 271 -6.65 -27.59 17.53
CA LEU A 271 -7.43 -26.98 18.61
C LEU A 271 -8.95 -27.08 18.39
N ALA A 272 -9.41 -27.10 17.14
CA ALA A 272 -10.82 -27.25 16.81
C ALA A 272 -11.32 -28.71 16.92
N ASN A 273 -10.42 -29.70 16.85
CA ASN A 273 -10.76 -31.12 16.96
C ASN A 273 -10.66 -31.66 18.40
N ASP A 274 -9.98 -30.96 19.31
CA ASP A 274 -9.80 -31.34 20.72
C ASP A 274 -10.84 -30.70 21.68
N GLY A 275 -11.91 -30.08 21.16
CA GLY A 275 -13.01 -29.47 21.93
C GLY A 275 -14.39 -29.92 21.46
#